data_AF-A0A7Y2GWV1-F1
#
_entry.id   AF-A0A7Y2GWV1-F1
#
_cell.length_a   1.000
_cell.length_b   1.000
_cell.length_c   1.000
_cell.angle_alpha   90.00
_cell.angle_beta   90.00
_cell.angle_gamma   90.00
#
_symmetry.space_group_name_H-M   'P 1'
#
loop_
_entity.id
_entity.type
_entity.pdbx_description
1 polymer ?
#
loop_
_entity_poly.entity_id
_entity_poly.type
_entity_poly.pdbx_seq_one_letter_code
_entity_poly.pdbx_strand_id
1 'polypeptide(L)' 'MEIKSLLDKALKSEFLTAEEGQYLFENAALGDLMEVAHKMRLERVPAKKVTWIIDRNVNTTNVCIANCKFCNFYRIPG' A
#
# COMPACT_ATOMS: atom_id res chain seq x y z
N MET A 1 -9.94 14.46 14.81
CA MET A 1 -9.10 13.27 15.10
C MET A 1 -7.69 13.76 15.28
N GLU A 2 -6.90 13.19 16.18
CA GLU A 2 -5.52 13.62 16.41
C GLU A 2 -4.55 12.63 15.77
N ILE A 3 -3.68 13.10 14.87
CA ILE A 3 -2.77 12.25 14.08
C ILE A 3 -1.95 11.34 15.00
N LYS A 4 -1.38 11.89 16.08
CA LYS A 4 -0.54 11.13 17.01
C LYS A 4 -1.31 9.96 17.63
N SER A 5 -2.52 10.19 18.15
CA SER A 5 -3.36 9.09 18.67
C SER A 5 -3.64 7.98 17.65
N LEU A 6 -3.87 8.33 16.38
CA LEU A 6 -4.11 7.36 15.31
C LEU A 6 -2.84 6.58 14.94
N LEU A 7 -1.68 7.24 14.94
CA LEU A 7 -0.39 6.60 14.75
C LEU A 7 -0.03 5.65 15.92
N ASP A 8 -0.32 6.05 17.16
CA ASP A 8 -0.13 5.21 18.33
C ASP A 8 -1.05 3.98 18.30
N LYS A 9 -2.29 4.16 17.84
CA LYS A 9 -3.24 3.07 17.58
C LYS A 9 -2.69 2.09 16.53
N ALA A 10 -2.14 2.59 15.43
CA ALA A 10 -1.50 1.77 14.40
C ALA A 10 -0.30 0.98 14.93
N LEU A 11 0.57 1.59 15.75
CA LEU A 11 1.71 0.93 16.38
C LEU A 11 1.29 -0.19 17.34
N LYS A 12 0.14 -0.07 18.00
CA LYS A 12 -0.44 -1.14 18.83
C LYS A 12 -1.09 -2.25 18.01
N SER A 13 -1.03 -2.18 16.67
CA SER A 13 -1.73 -3.09 15.75
C SER A 13 -3.25 -3.11 15.97
N GLU A 14 -3.82 -2.00 16.45
CA GLU A 14 -5.26 -1.83 16.56
C GLU A 14 -5.86 -1.45 15.20
N PHE A 15 -7.15 -1.74 15.02
CA PHE A 15 -7.84 -1.49 13.75
C PHE A 15 -8.09 0.01 13.50
N LEU A 16 -7.65 0.52 12.35
CA LEU A 16 -8.03 1.85 11.86
C LEU A 16 -9.28 1.74 10.97
N THR A 17 -10.29 2.57 11.22
CA THR A 17 -11.47 2.65 10.34
C THR A 17 -11.11 3.30 8.99
N ALA A 18 -11.99 3.20 8.01
CA ALA A 18 -11.79 3.83 6.71
C ALA A 18 -11.66 5.36 6.84
N GLU A 19 -12.45 5.97 7.71
CA GLU A 19 -12.45 7.41 7.99
C GLU A 19 -11.15 7.85 8.67
N GLU A 20 -10.67 7.05 9.64
CA GLU A 20 -9.37 7.27 10.29
C GLU A 20 -8.21 7.18 9.28
N GLY A 21 -8.26 6.17 8.40
CA GLY A 21 -7.27 5.97 7.33
C GLY A 21 -7.26 7.12 6.31
N GLN A 22 -8.44 7.58 5.87
CA GLN A 22 -8.55 8.72 4.96
C GLN A 22 -7.99 10.00 5.59
N TYR A 23 -8.31 10.26 6.85
CA TYR A 23 -7.80 11.44 7.54
C TYR A 23 -6.27 11.43 7.66
N LEU A 24 -5.67 10.27 7.99
CA LEU A 24 -4.21 10.13 7.98
C LEU A 24 -3.63 10.39 6.58
N PHE A 25 -4.25 9.85 5.54
CA PHE A 25 -3.81 10.04 4.16
C PHE A 25 -3.80 11.52 3.74
N GLU A 26 -4.82 12.28 4.14
CA GLU A 26 -4.99 13.68 3.76
C GLU A 26 -4.19 14.67 4.64
N ASN A 27 -3.93 14.31 5.91
CA ASN A 27 -3.46 15.29 6.90
C ASN A 27 -2.14 14.94 7.59
N ALA A 28 -1.70 13.67 7.59
CA ALA A 28 -0.47 13.30 8.30
C ALA A 28 0.77 13.69 7.49
N ALA A 29 1.83 14.08 8.20
CA ALA A 29 3.12 14.30 7.57
C ALA A 29 3.67 12.97 7.05
N LEU A 30 4.20 12.97 5.81
CA LEU A 30 4.74 11.77 5.19
C LEU A 30 5.83 11.09 6.05
N GLY A 31 6.68 11.89 6.70
CA GLY A 31 7.75 11.39 7.57
C GLY A 31 7.22 10.54 8.74
N ASP A 32 6.17 11.00 9.40
CA ASP A 32 5.56 10.30 10.53
C ASP A 32 4.95 8.96 10.09
N LEU A 33 4.27 8.95 8.93
CA LEU A 33 3.74 7.73 8.32
C LEU A 33 4.85 6.74 7.98
N MET A 34 5.94 7.22 7.38
CA MET A 34 7.10 6.39 7.02
C MET A 34 7.76 5.76 8.26
N GLU A 35 7.91 6.53 9.35
CA GLU A 35 8.50 6.05 10.59
C GLU A 35 7.65 4.94 11.22
N VAL A 36 6.34 5.18 11.36
CA VAL A 36 5.40 4.20 11.94
C VAL A 36 5.33 2.94 11.07
N ALA A 37 5.23 3.08 9.74
CA ALA A 37 5.22 1.95 8.83
C ALA A 37 6.52 1.13 8.92
N HIS A 38 7.67 1.79 9.07
CA HIS A 38 8.96 1.11 9.26
C HIS A 38 9.02 0.33 10.56
N LYS A 39 8.54 0.90 11.68
CA LYS A 39 8.45 0.22 12.98
C LYS A 39 7.56 -1.02 12.90
N MET A 40 6.34 -0.88 12.37
CA MET A 40 5.41 -2.01 12.18
C MET A 40 6.01 -3.11 11.30
N ARG A 41 6.76 -2.74 10.25
CA ARG A 41 7.45 -3.71 9.38
C ARG A 41 8.58 -4.42 10.11
N LEU A 42 9.33 -3.76 11.01
CA LEU A 42 10.33 -4.41 11.88
C LEU A 42 9.70 -5.37 12.88
N GLU A 43 8.53 -5.05 13.44
CA GLU A 43 7.83 -5.93 14.38
C GLU A 43 7.39 -7.23 13.70
N ARG A 44 6.88 -7.14 12.46
CA ARG A 44 6.45 -8.31 11.67
C ARG A 44 7.60 -9.08 11.04
N VAL A 45 8.63 -8.36 10.59
CA VAL A 45 9.83 -8.94 9.95
C VAL A 45 11.08 -8.33 10.61
N PRO A 46 11.53 -8.91 11.74
CA PRO A 46 12.65 -8.36 12.53
C PRO A 46 14.00 -8.41 11.81
N ALA A 47 14.15 -9.31 10.85
CA ALA A 47 15.36 -9.43 10.06
C ALA A 47 15.61 -8.15 9.26
N LYS A 48 16.82 -7.60 9.38
CA LYS A 48 17.27 -6.44 8.58
C LYS A 48 17.73 -6.84 7.17
N LYS A 49 17.35 -8.03 6.71
CA LYS A 49 17.68 -8.56 5.38
C LYS A 49 16.51 -8.27 4.44
N VAL A 50 16.76 -7.45 3.43
CA VAL A 50 15.83 -7.26 2.32
C VAL A 50 16.08 -8.38 1.30
N THR A 51 15.01 -9.07 0.90
CA THR A 51 15.04 -10.17 -0.08
C THR A 51 14.47 -9.71 -1.42
N TRP A 52 14.76 -10.46 -2.47
CA TRP A 52 14.24 -10.24 -3.82
C TRP A 52 13.78 -11.58 -4.42
N ILE A 53 12.96 -11.52 -5.48
CA ILE A 53 12.51 -12.69 -6.24
C ILE A 53 12.93 -12.54 -7.71
N ILE A 54 13.36 -13.63 -8.36
CA ILE A 54 13.36 -13.70 -9.84
C ILE A 54 12.01 -14.27 -10.22
N ASP A 55 11.18 -13.44 -10.83
CA ASP A 55 9.84 -13.79 -11.25
C ASP A 55 9.72 -13.78 -12.77
N ARG A 56 8.85 -14.65 -13.30
CA ARG A 56 8.49 -14.69 -14.72
C ARG A 56 6.96 -14.67 -14.84
N ASN A 57 6.42 -13.50 -15.18
CA ASN A 57 5.00 -13.37 -15.51
C ASN A 57 4.76 -13.75 -16.97
N VAL A 58 4.07 -14.86 -17.18
CA VAL A 58 3.68 -15.33 -18.52
C VAL A 58 2.28 -14.80 -18.84
N ASN A 59 2.23 -13.75 -19.66
CA ASN A 59 0.97 -13.25 -20.21
C ASN A 59 0.64 -14.03 -21.48
N THR A 60 -0.25 -15.02 -21.37
CA THR A 60 -0.64 -15.88 -22.51
C THR A 60 -1.49 -15.13 -23.55
N THR A 61 -2.09 -14.01 -23.16
CA THR A 61 -2.81 -13.09 -24.05
C THR A 61 -2.72 -11.66 -23.52
N ASN A 62 -2.72 -10.68 -24.42
CA ASN A 62 -2.94 -9.26 -24.11
C ASN A 62 -4.26 -8.75 -24.68
N VAL A 63 -5.12 -9.62 -25.22
CA VAL A 63 -6.45 -9.27 -25.72
C VAL A 63 -7.39 -9.13 -24.53
N CYS A 64 -8.08 -8.00 -24.44
CA CYS A 64 -9.00 -7.71 -23.36
C CYS A 64 -10.24 -6.98 -23.88
N ILE A 65 -11.42 -7.32 -23.33
CA ILE A 65 -12.70 -6.65 -23.62
C ILE A 65 -13.03 -5.56 -22.59
N ALA A 66 -12.34 -5.56 -21.45
CA ALA A 66 -12.56 -4.58 -20.39
C ALA A 66 -11.82 -3.28 -20.73
N ASN A 67 -12.56 -2.19 -20.97
CA ASN A 67 -12.04 -0.86 -21.32
C ASN A 67 -11.50 -0.10 -20.09
N CYS A 68 -10.52 -0.69 -19.40
CA CYS A 68 -9.88 -0.07 -18.24
C CYS A 68 -8.98 1.10 -18.67
N LYS A 69 -9.28 2.31 -18.19
CA LYS A 69 -8.55 3.54 -18.56
C LYS A 69 -7.05 3.55 -18.23
N PHE A 70 -6.61 2.69 -17.30
CA PHE A 70 -5.23 2.61 -16.83
C PHE A 70 -4.50 1.37 -17.35
N CYS A 71 -5.20 0.42 -17.99
CA CYS A 71 -4.62 -0.85 -18.39
C CYS A 71 -4.16 -0.80 -19.85
N ASN A 72 -2.94 -1.25 -20.11
CA ASN A 72 -2.33 -1.22 -21.45
C ASN A 72 -2.81 -2.35 -22.39
N PHE A 73 -3.63 -3.29 -21.92
CA PHE A 73 -4.09 -4.43 -22.72
C PHE A 73 -5.35 -4.13 -23.55
N TYR A 74 -6.23 -3.24 -23.08
CA TYR A 74 -7.38 -2.85 -23.89
C TYR A 74 -6.95 -1.94 -25.03
N ARG A 75 -7.40 -2.26 -26.24
CA ARG A 75 -7.27 -1.41 -27.42
C ARG A 75 -8.64 -1.18 -27.99
N ILE A 76 -8.94 0.07 -28.34
CA ILE A 76 -10.17 0.41 -29.06
C ILE A 76 -10.14 -0.32 -30.40
N PRO A 77 -11.17 -1.09 -30.77
CA PRO A 77 -11.24 -1.73 -32.08
C PRO A 77 -11.20 -0.68 -33.20
N GLY A 78 -10.26 -0.83 -34.14
CA GLY A 78 -9.97 0.10 -35.24
C GLY A 78 -8.48 0.17 -35.52
#